data_AF-A0A0D0IY32-F1
#
_entry.id   AF-A0A0D0IY32-F1
#
_cell.length_a   1.000
_cell.length_b   1.000
_cell.length_c   1.000
_cell.angle_alpha   90.00
_cell.angle_beta   90.00
_cell.angle_gamma   90.00
#
_symmetry.space_group_name_H-M   'P 1'
#
loop_
_entity.id
_entity.type
_entity.pdbx_description
1 polymer ?
#
loop_
_entity_poly.entity_id
_entity_poly.type
_entity_poly.pdbx_seq_one_letter_code
_entity_poly.pdbx_strand_id
1 'polypeptide(L)'
;MKVSVYYEEVSNYVEKHYLVRPSIKQVDDKTLSIEYTPHKFIPAISVVVRIEAMRKDVICMSYECSKAISLLISGAITHIERQIPQGIEIDTDSKRINVYPENVTELKNVLAYLSLSGVHFSESGMEITLDMN
;
A
#
# COMPACT_ATOMS: atom_id res chain seq x y z
N MET A 1 -4.64 -19.19 -6.16
CA MET A 1 -4.70 -18.09 -7.16
C MET A 1 -3.66 -17.05 -6.80
N LYS A 2 -3.03 -16.43 -7.78
CA LYS A 2 -2.02 -15.39 -7.56
C LYS A 2 -2.45 -14.11 -8.29
N VAL A 3 -2.46 -13.00 -7.59
CA VAL A 3 -2.75 -11.67 -8.13
C VAL A 3 -1.48 -10.84 -7.98
N SER A 4 -1.06 -10.16 -9.03
CA SER A 4 0.15 -9.34 -9.01
C SER A 4 -0.18 -7.92 -9.45
N VAL A 5 0.46 -6.95 -8.80
CA VAL A 5 0.43 -5.53 -9.16
C VAL A 5 1.86 -5.09 -9.43
N TYR A 6 2.15 -4.66 -10.64
CA TYR A 6 3.51 -4.26 -11.01
C TYR A 6 3.79 -2.81 -10.66
N TYR A 7 4.98 -2.54 -10.12
CA TYR A 7 5.40 -1.19 -9.74
C TYR A 7 5.44 -0.23 -10.93
N GLU A 8 5.80 -0.73 -12.11
CA GLU A 8 5.82 0.05 -13.34
C GLU A 8 4.40 0.47 -13.76
N GLU A 9 3.40 -0.39 -13.60
CA GLU A 9 1.99 -0.05 -13.88
C GLU A 9 1.50 1.05 -12.95
N VAL A 10 1.78 0.92 -11.66
CA VAL A 10 1.43 1.94 -10.66
C VAL A 10 2.13 3.26 -10.97
N SER A 11 3.44 3.22 -11.24
CA SER A 11 4.23 4.42 -11.53
C SER A 11 3.75 5.13 -12.80
N ASN A 12 3.45 4.39 -13.87
CA ASN A 12 2.91 4.94 -15.12
C ASN A 12 1.50 5.52 -14.94
N TYR A 13 0.66 4.87 -14.11
CA TYR A 13 -0.66 5.41 -13.77
C TYR A 13 -0.53 6.75 -13.04
N VAL A 14 0.34 6.84 -12.03
CA VAL A 14 0.54 8.07 -11.25
C VAL A 14 1.12 9.18 -12.12
N GLU A 15 2.10 8.86 -12.97
CA GLU A 15 2.71 9.83 -13.89
C GLU A 15 1.68 10.41 -14.86
N LYS A 16 0.84 9.56 -15.44
CA LYS A 16 -0.20 9.99 -16.39
C LYS A 16 -1.26 10.90 -15.76
N HIS A 17 -1.64 10.66 -14.50
CA HIS A 17 -2.75 11.37 -13.86
C HIS A 17 -2.29 12.58 -13.03
N TYR A 18 -1.08 12.56 -12.49
CA TYR A 18 -0.59 13.55 -11.53
C TYR A 18 0.71 14.23 -11.96
N LEU A 19 1.28 13.87 -13.12
CA LEU A 19 2.55 14.41 -13.64
C LEU A 19 3.74 14.18 -12.69
N VAL A 20 3.65 13.12 -11.89
CA VAL A 20 4.61 12.72 -10.87
C VAL A 20 4.93 11.24 -11.07
N ARG A 21 6.21 10.88 -11.16
CA ARG A 21 6.64 9.48 -11.27
C ARG A 21 7.30 9.02 -9.96
N PRO A 22 6.60 8.26 -9.10
CA PRO A 22 7.23 7.69 -7.91
C PRO A 22 8.21 6.59 -8.29
N SER A 23 9.27 6.45 -7.51
CA SER A 23 10.13 5.26 -7.49
C SER A 23 9.59 4.31 -6.43
N ILE A 24 9.14 3.15 -6.86
CA ILE A 24 8.67 2.08 -5.98
C ILE A 24 9.71 0.97 -6.03
N LYS A 25 10.25 0.58 -4.87
CA LYS A 25 11.33 -0.40 -4.76
C LYS A 25 11.10 -1.34 -3.61
N GLN A 26 11.34 -2.62 -3.86
CA GLN A 26 11.47 -3.60 -2.79
C GLN A 26 12.71 -3.27 -1.93
N VAL A 27 12.54 -3.32 -0.61
CA VAL A 27 13.65 -3.34 0.35
C VAL A 27 13.96 -4.77 0.75
N ASP A 28 12.91 -5.54 1.07
CA ASP A 28 12.94 -6.99 1.32
C ASP A 28 11.57 -7.61 0.96
N ASP A 29 11.34 -8.89 1.25
CA ASP A 29 10.10 -9.61 0.90
C ASP A 29 8.83 -9.07 1.61
N LYS A 30 8.99 -8.24 2.64
CA LYS A 30 7.91 -7.65 3.44
C LYS A 30 7.94 -6.14 3.51
N THR A 31 8.96 -5.49 2.96
CA THR A 31 9.17 -4.05 3.05
C THR A 31 9.25 -3.41 1.66
N LEU A 32 8.45 -2.37 1.45
CA LEU A 32 8.34 -1.58 0.23
C LEU A 32 8.73 -0.13 0.52
N SER A 33 9.61 0.45 -0.30
CA SER A 33 9.90 1.89 -0.29
C SER A 33 9.23 2.56 -1.48
N ILE A 34 8.61 3.71 -1.23
CA ILE A 34 8.00 4.60 -2.21
C ILE A 34 8.62 5.98 -2.04
N GLU A 35 9.28 6.46 -3.08
CA GLU A 35 10.03 7.72 -3.05
C GLU A 35 9.67 8.61 -4.23
N TYR A 36 9.60 9.90 -4.00
CA TYR A 36 9.48 10.90 -5.06
C TYR A 36 10.30 12.14 -4.71
N THR A 37 11.13 12.58 -5.66
CA THR A 37 11.90 13.82 -5.51
C THR A 37 11.37 14.83 -6.53
N PRO A 38 10.64 15.87 -6.09
CA PRO A 38 10.04 16.82 -7.00
C PRO A 38 11.08 17.60 -7.79
N HIS A 39 12.06 18.25 -7.14
CA HIS A 39 13.18 19.03 -7.72
C HIS A 39 14.25 19.33 -6.66
N LYS A 40 15.44 19.86 -7.04
CA LYS A 40 16.63 20.07 -6.17
C LYS A 40 16.43 20.83 -4.85
N PHE A 41 15.36 21.62 -4.71
CA PHE A 41 15.10 22.44 -3.52
C PHE A 41 13.86 22.00 -2.71
N ILE A 42 13.12 21.00 -3.20
CA ILE A 42 11.96 20.47 -2.50
C ILE A 42 12.40 19.18 -1.79
N PRO A 43 12.15 19.02 -0.48
CA PRO A 43 12.51 17.82 0.25
C PRO A 43 11.96 16.57 -0.43
N ALA A 44 12.78 15.53 -0.49
CA ALA A 44 12.34 14.22 -0.98
C ALA A 44 11.18 13.72 -0.12
N ILE A 45 10.16 13.20 -0.80
CA ILE A 45 9.04 12.50 -0.21
C ILE A 45 9.40 11.03 -0.18
N SER A 46 9.35 10.42 1.00
CA SER A 46 9.50 8.97 1.16
C SER A 46 8.45 8.42 2.11
N VAL A 47 7.97 7.22 1.77
CA VAL A 47 7.14 6.35 2.61
C VAL A 47 7.70 4.94 2.49
N VAL A 48 8.03 4.33 3.62
CA VAL A 48 8.40 2.92 3.70
C VAL A 48 7.26 2.19 4.40
N VAL A 49 6.75 1.14 3.80
CA VAL A 49 5.67 0.31 4.37
C VAL A 49 6.21 -1.09 4.57
N ARG A 50 5.89 -1.67 5.73
CA ARG A 50 6.30 -3.03 6.08
C ARG A 50 5.11 -3.87 6.50
N ILE A 51 5.01 -5.08 5.99
CA ILE A 51 4.04 -6.08 6.44
C ILE A 51 4.52 -6.68 7.76
N GLU A 52 3.77 -6.44 8.82
CA GLU A 52 4.08 -6.93 10.17
C GLU A 52 3.43 -8.29 10.42
N ALA A 53 2.15 -8.40 10.06
CA ALA A 53 1.38 -9.62 10.22
C ALA A 53 0.28 -9.70 9.16
N MET A 54 -0.16 -10.92 8.88
CA MET A 54 -1.24 -11.18 7.97
C MET A 54 -2.12 -12.29 8.54
N ARG A 55 -3.42 -12.11 8.45
CA ARG A 55 -4.45 -13.12 8.70
C ARG A 55 -5.35 -13.21 7.47
N LYS A 56 -6.31 -14.14 7.49
CA LYS A 56 -7.24 -14.33 6.36
C LYS A 56 -8.06 -13.07 6.04
N ASP A 57 -8.34 -12.26 7.06
CA ASP A 57 -9.25 -11.11 7.05
C ASP A 57 -8.54 -9.74 7.07
N VAL A 58 -7.27 -9.69 7.47
CA VAL A 58 -6.54 -8.43 7.68
C VAL A 58 -5.06 -8.54 7.31
N ILE A 59 -4.55 -7.48 6.69
CA ILE A 59 -3.12 -7.24 6.47
C ILE A 59 -2.71 -6.11 7.41
N CYS A 60 -1.84 -6.40 8.37
CA CYS A 60 -1.32 -5.41 9.32
C CYS A 60 0.05 -4.94 8.83
N MET A 61 0.18 -3.63 8.64
CA MET A 61 1.39 -2.98 8.18
C MET A 61 1.82 -1.88 9.15
N SER A 62 3.12 -1.62 9.19
CA SER A 62 3.69 -0.41 9.77
C SER A 62 4.18 0.49 8.64
N TYR A 63 4.34 1.78 8.93
CA TYR A 63 4.97 2.70 7.99
C TYR A 63 5.93 3.68 8.65
N GLU A 64 6.93 4.09 7.89
CA GLU A 64 7.77 5.23 8.17
C GLU A 64 7.64 6.24 7.04
N CYS A 65 7.74 7.53 7.34
CA CYS A 65 7.67 8.56 6.31
C CYS A 65 8.61 9.72 6.59
N SER A 66 8.99 10.40 5.51
CA SER A 66 9.71 11.67 5.58
C SER A 66 8.94 12.72 6.39
N LYS A 67 9.66 13.67 6.98
CA LYS A 67 9.07 14.78 7.75
C LYS A 67 8.05 15.59 6.93
N ALA A 68 8.30 15.77 5.63
CA ALA A 68 7.38 16.47 4.73
C ALA A 68 6.01 15.77 4.67
N ILE A 69 6.00 14.44 4.57
CA ILE A 69 4.77 13.65 4.59
C ILE A 69 4.10 13.67 5.95
N SER A 70 4.85 13.57 7.05
CA SER A 70 4.24 13.59 8.40
C SER A 70 3.38 14.83 8.68
N LEU A 71 3.66 15.96 8.02
CA LEU A 71 2.88 17.19 8.15
C LEU A 71 1.59 17.20 7.31
N LEU A 72 1.51 16.36 6.28
CA LEU A 72 0.40 16.32 5.32
C LEU A 72 -0.44 15.04 5.43
N ILE A 73 0.01 14.06 6.20
CA ILE A 73 -0.53 12.70 6.17
C ILE A 73 -1.99 12.62 6.61
N SER A 74 -2.42 13.43 7.59
CA SER A 74 -3.81 13.40 8.09
C SER A 74 -4.83 13.69 6.99
N GLY A 75 -4.55 14.65 6.11
CA GLY A 75 -5.44 14.97 4.98
C GLY A 75 -5.49 13.85 3.94
N ALA A 76 -4.34 13.22 3.67
CA ALA A 76 -4.25 12.08 2.76
C ALA A 76 -5.01 10.85 3.31
N ILE A 77 -4.88 10.57 4.61
CA ILE A 77 -5.59 9.48 5.29
C ILE A 77 -7.10 9.65 5.15
N THR A 78 -7.62 10.83 5.47
CA THR A 78 -9.07 11.11 5.35
C THR A 78 -9.56 10.92 3.91
N HIS A 79 -8.72 11.21 2.91
CA HIS A 79 -9.07 10.94 1.51
C HIS A 79 -9.13 9.44 1.23
N ILE A 80 -8.11 8.68 1.65
CA ILE A 80 -8.02 7.23 1.43
C ILE A 80 -9.17 6.48 2.11
N GLU A 81 -9.47 6.79 3.37
CA GLU A 81 -10.57 6.15 4.12
C GLU A 81 -11.95 6.43 3.49
N ARG A 82 -12.11 7.55 2.78
CA ARG A 82 -13.34 7.83 2.01
C ARG A 82 -13.44 7.02 0.72
N GLN A 83 -12.32 6.69 0.09
CA GLN A 83 -12.30 5.89 -1.13
C GLN A 83 -12.54 4.41 -0.84
N ILE A 84 -12.05 3.91 0.29
CA ILE A 84 -12.18 2.51 0.70
C ILE A 84 -12.78 2.46 2.13
N PRO A 85 -14.05 2.84 2.29
CA PRO A 85 -14.67 2.92 3.62
C PRO A 85 -14.66 1.55 4.29
N GLN A 86 -14.15 1.50 5.53
CA GLN A 86 -14.00 0.27 6.34
C GLN A 86 -13.03 -0.77 5.77
N GLY A 87 -12.44 -0.55 4.58
CA GLY A 87 -11.43 -1.43 4.00
C GLY A 87 -9.99 -1.06 4.39
N ILE A 88 -9.79 0.12 4.95
CA ILE A 88 -8.49 0.56 5.47
C ILE A 88 -8.67 1.39 6.73
N GLU A 89 -7.77 1.21 7.68
CA GLU A 89 -7.67 1.94 8.92
C GLU A 89 -6.21 2.38 9.09
N ILE A 90 -5.98 3.67 9.31
CA ILE A 90 -4.63 4.23 9.45
C ILE A 90 -4.50 4.97 10.77
N ASP A 91 -3.67 4.44 11.67
CA ASP A 91 -3.32 5.08 12.94
C ASP A 91 -1.98 5.81 12.77
N THR A 92 -2.02 7.15 12.86
CA THR A 92 -0.83 7.99 12.74
C THR A 92 0.05 8.00 13.98
N ASP A 93 -0.53 7.78 15.16
CA ASP A 93 0.19 7.85 16.43
C ASP A 93 1.04 6.60 16.61
N SER A 94 0.49 5.43 16.27
CA SER A 94 1.22 4.16 16.29
C SER A 94 1.90 3.82 14.95
N LYS A 95 1.70 4.64 13.91
CA LYS A 95 2.19 4.44 12.53
C LYS A 95 1.81 3.08 11.95
N ARG A 96 0.54 2.71 12.11
CA ARG A 96 -0.01 1.43 11.67
C ARG A 96 -1.05 1.63 10.57
N ILE A 97 -1.09 0.66 9.67
CA ILE A 97 -2.10 0.55 8.61
C ILE A 97 -2.67 -0.85 8.70
N ASN A 98 -3.99 -0.97 8.85
CA ASN A 98 -4.69 -2.22 8.69
C ASN A 98 -5.51 -2.14 7.40
N VAL A 99 -5.35 -3.14 6.54
CA VAL A 99 -6.19 -3.32 5.35
C VAL A 99 -7.09 -4.51 5.61
N TYR A 100 -8.38 -4.35 5.36
CA TYR A 100 -9.42 -5.38 5.50
C TYR A 100 -9.94 -5.74 4.10
N PRO A 101 -9.32 -6.71 3.40
CA PRO A 101 -9.62 -6.98 2.00
C PRO A 101 -11.09 -7.35 1.74
N GLU A 102 -11.75 -8.02 2.69
CA GLU A 102 -13.17 -8.40 2.58
C GLU A 102 -14.13 -7.19 2.49
N ASN A 103 -13.70 -6.03 3.01
CA ASN A 103 -14.45 -4.78 2.97
C ASN A 103 -14.16 -3.96 1.71
N VAL A 104 -13.23 -4.40 0.86
CA VAL A 104 -12.98 -3.80 -0.46
C VAL A 104 -13.97 -4.39 -1.46
N THR A 105 -14.84 -3.53 -2.02
CA THR A 105 -15.95 -3.94 -2.90
C THR A 105 -15.51 -4.86 -4.04
N GLU A 106 -14.38 -4.55 -4.65
CA GLU A 106 -13.79 -5.27 -5.78
C GLU A 106 -13.27 -6.66 -5.38
N LEU A 107 -12.86 -6.84 -4.13
CA LEU A 107 -12.28 -8.09 -3.63
C LEU A 107 -13.31 -8.97 -2.93
N LYS A 108 -14.41 -8.41 -2.42
CA LYS A 108 -15.44 -9.12 -1.66
C LYS A 108 -15.95 -10.39 -2.33
N ASN A 109 -16.22 -10.34 -3.63
CA ASN A 109 -16.72 -11.49 -4.38
C ASN A 109 -15.68 -12.60 -4.55
N VAL A 110 -14.40 -12.24 -4.66
CA VAL A 110 -13.29 -13.19 -4.78
C VAL A 110 -13.05 -13.85 -3.42
N LEU A 111 -13.08 -13.06 -2.35
CA LEU A 111 -12.80 -13.50 -0.99
C LEU A 111 -13.94 -14.35 -0.37
N ALA A 112 -15.12 -14.35 -0.99
CA ALA A 112 -16.18 -15.30 -0.64
C ALA A 112 -15.79 -16.77 -0.90
N TYR A 113 -14.86 -17.02 -1.82
CA TYR A 113 -14.43 -18.37 -2.21
C TYR A 113 -12.97 -18.66 -1.85
N LEU A 114 -12.14 -17.62 -1.73
CA LEU A 114 -10.72 -17.71 -1.48
C LEU A 114 -10.34 -16.94 -0.21
N SER A 115 -9.38 -17.43 0.56
CA SER A 115 -8.78 -16.71 1.68
C SER A 115 -7.41 -16.18 1.31
N LEU A 116 -7.07 -15.04 1.90
CA LEU A 116 -5.72 -14.51 1.84
C LEU A 116 -4.74 -15.47 2.53
N SER A 117 -3.73 -15.93 1.79
CA SER A 117 -2.71 -16.86 2.29
C SER A 117 -1.28 -16.33 2.19
N GLY A 118 -1.05 -15.26 1.42
CA GLY A 118 0.24 -14.60 1.34
C GLY A 118 0.16 -13.21 0.72
N VAL A 119 1.00 -12.31 1.22
CA VAL A 119 1.34 -11.05 0.56
C VAL A 119 2.85 -10.89 0.65
N HIS A 120 3.50 -10.63 -0.47
CA HIS A 120 4.93 -10.38 -0.50
C HIS A 120 5.28 -9.35 -1.57
N PHE A 121 6.35 -8.61 -1.29
CA PHE A 121 6.96 -7.72 -2.26
C PHE A 121 8.03 -8.48 -3.04
N SER A 122 8.13 -8.16 -4.32
CA SER A 122 9.17 -8.62 -5.23
C SER A 122 9.82 -7.41 -5.89
N GLU A 123 10.89 -7.61 -6.65
CA GLU A 123 11.62 -6.53 -7.30
C GLU A 123 10.75 -5.73 -8.29
N SER A 124 9.77 -6.39 -8.91
CA SER A 124 8.94 -5.81 -9.98
C SER A 124 7.51 -5.47 -9.53
N GLY A 125 7.06 -5.96 -8.38
CA GLY A 125 5.67 -5.80 -7.98
C GLY A 125 5.33 -6.38 -6.60
N MET A 126 4.09 -6.16 -6.22
CA MET A 126 3.46 -6.82 -5.08
C MET A 126 2.69 -8.04 -5.57
N GLU A 127 2.77 -9.13 -4.83
CA GLU A 127 2.07 -10.37 -5.14
C GLU A 127 1.19 -10.77 -3.96
N ILE A 128 -0.04 -11.15 -4.26
CA ILE A 128 -1.05 -11.60 -3.32
C ILE A 128 -1.41 -13.04 -3.69
N THR A 129 -1.30 -13.93 -2.72
CA THR A 129 -1.68 -15.35 -2.84
C THR A 129 -3.01 -15.57 -2.13
N LEU A 130 -3.93 -16.21 -2.85
CA LEU A 130 -5.27 -16.53 -2.39
C LEU A 130 -5.49 -18.05 -2.54
N ASP A 131 -5.89 -18.72 -1.47
CA ASP A 131 -6.14 -20.17 -1.47
C ASP A 131 -7.62 -20.47 -1.24
N MET A 132 -8.09 -21.64 -1.67
CA MET A 132 -9.47 -22.07 -1.40
C MET A 132 -9.73 -22.07 0.11
N ASN A 133 -10.89 -21.54 0.51
CA ASN A 133 -11.33 -21.51 1.90
C ASN A 133 -11.38 -22.89 2.56
#